data_AF-A0A7C0Y5E2-F1
#
_entry.id   AF-A0A7C0Y5E2-F1
#
_cell.length_a   1.000
_cell.length_b   1.000
_cell.length_c   1.000
_cell.angle_alpha   90.00
_cell.angle_beta   90.00
_cell.angle_gamma   90.00
#
_symmetry.space_group_name_H-M   'P 1'
#
loop_
_entity.id
_entity.type
_entity.pdbx_description
1 polymer ?
#
loop_
_entity_poly.entity_id
_entity_poly.type
_entity_poly.pdbx_seq_one_letter_code
_entity_poly.pdbx_strand_id
1 'polypeptide(L)'
;MEPAIYVYGYGDGGGGPTEEMILKLNIYGRTPGLPKIRHGVFDEVVSKALAVSDDLVPRWYGEIYLENHRGTYTTNIEVKKLVHDLAIMLRQLEILSSITHVLGLREYPKERVRRLWEVLLTNQFHDIITGAVNYEGHEVAVKELKQVINEATKELNEVMNHLVNYVSTKGDGVLLFNTLPWGREVLTELVIDKGKVPTDNEGRKLPTQVIQDLGDKVKVLVPIMVPPMGYTTIYVKHGELSTEVKNPALIKETHEGFVLENKYLRLIVSREGTIISIYDKEVGREVLKGESNVFMAYEDRPYFWDAWNIDKHYEEVSWRVGDVVKCEVVERGPLRVGIRFVKRFRESTIEQTIYLSYNSRRVDVVTTIDWHERNVLLKVWFEPNVNTYIATYEVPYGVYERPTHRNTSWEEAKYEVPGLNWVDMSEGDYGLAIINNGARHGYTTYFNKLSLTLIKSPTYPNPLSDYGKFAFTYSIYPHKGDWRVGNVPKVAKELNEPLITHRTTENPGGVLSDEQSFIEVNKDNVIIEVLKTCEDMNRCLVI
;
A
#
# COMPACT_ATOMS: atom_id res chain seq x y z
N MET A 1 -39.40 22.98 18.55
CA MET A 1 -39.51 21.97 17.49
C MET A 1 -38.24 22.14 16.68
N GLU A 2 -37.36 21.16 16.75
CA GLU A 2 -36.07 21.22 16.09
C GLU A 2 -36.27 21.23 14.57
N PRO A 3 -35.53 22.06 13.83
CA PRO A 3 -35.60 22.07 12.38
C PRO A 3 -35.07 20.73 11.83
N ALA A 4 -35.87 20.06 11.00
CA ALA A 4 -35.47 18.87 10.26
C ALA A 4 -35.16 19.25 8.81
N ILE A 5 -34.11 18.65 8.25
CA ILE A 5 -33.74 18.81 6.84
C ILE A 5 -34.33 17.64 6.06
N TYR A 6 -35.06 17.94 4.99
CA TYR A 6 -35.59 16.95 4.07
C TYR A 6 -35.00 17.20 2.67
N VAL A 7 -34.12 16.30 2.24
CA VAL A 7 -33.54 16.31 0.89
C VAL A 7 -34.45 15.49 -0.02
N TYR A 8 -34.88 16.05 -1.16
CA TYR A 8 -35.85 15.43 -2.06
C TYR A 8 -35.43 15.52 -3.53
N GLY A 9 -35.77 14.48 -4.30
CA GLY A 9 -35.37 14.28 -5.69
C GLY A 9 -35.19 12.78 -5.97
N TYR A 10 -34.74 12.44 -7.18
CA TYR A 10 -34.30 11.08 -7.49
C TYR A 10 -32.76 11.02 -7.45
N GLY A 11 -32.20 10.35 -6.45
CA GLY A 11 -30.75 10.15 -6.30
C GLY A 11 -30.20 9.04 -7.20
N ASP A 12 -28.95 8.63 -6.95
CA ASP A 12 -28.32 7.41 -7.50
C ASP A 12 -28.37 7.29 -9.03
N GLY A 13 -28.01 8.38 -9.73
CA GLY A 13 -28.09 8.47 -11.19
C GLY A 13 -29.48 8.86 -11.73
N GLY A 14 -30.41 9.20 -10.85
CA GLY A 14 -31.74 9.74 -11.17
C GLY A 14 -31.76 11.24 -11.48
N GLY A 15 -32.95 11.75 -11.79
CA GLY A 15 -33.20 13.16 -12.05
C GLY A 15 -33.40 14.01 -10.79
N GLY A 16 -33.41 15.33 -10.94
CA GLY A 16 -33.72 16.25 -9.84
C GLY A 16 -35.16 16.13 -9.30
N PRO A 17 -35.54 17.00 -8.36
CA PRO A 17 -36.91 17.09 -7.88
C PRO A 17 -37.90 17.37 -9.01
N THR A 18 -39.06 16.69 -8.98
CA THR A 18 -40.12 16.90 -9.97
C THR A 18 -41.04 18.05 -9.58
N GLU A 19 -41.73 18.62 -10.57
CA GLU A 19 -42.77 19.63 -10.32
C GLU A 19 -43.84 19.11 -9.36
N GLU A 20 -44.26 17.85 -9.51
CA GLU A 20 -45.24 17.22 -8.63
C GLU A 20 -44.75 17.17 -7.18
N MET A 21 -43.48 16.83 -6.94
CA MET A 21 -42.89 16.84 -5.59
C MET A 21 -42.95 18.24 -4.97
N ILE A 22 -42.62 19.28 -5.76
CA ILE A 22 -42.67 20.68 -5.30
C ILE A 22 -44.10 21.08 -4.95
N LEU A 23 -45.08 20.74 -5.80
CA LEU A 23 -46.49 21.03 -5.55
C LEU A 23 -47.00 20.33 -4.29
N LYS A 24 -46.67 19.04 -4.11
CA LYS A 24 -47.02 18.28 -2.90
C LYS A 24 -46.44 18.90 -1.64
N LEU A 25 -45.16 19.26 -1.64
CA LEU A 25 -44.50 19.91 -0.49
C LEU A 25 -45.14 21.26 -0.15
N ASN A 26 -45.58 22.03 -1.16
CA ASN A 26 -46.29 23.29 -0.93
C ASN A 26 -47.67 23.09 -0.30
N ILE A 27 -48.39 22.02 -0.67
CA ILE A 27 -49.68 21.65 -0.05
C ILE A 27 -49.45 21.18 1.39
N TYR A 28 -48.49 20.28 1.60
CA TYR A 28 -48.16 19.73 2.92
C TYR A 28 -47.76 20.83 3.89
N GLY A 29 -46.90 21.78 3.46
CA GLY A 29 -46.49 22.90 4.30
C GLY A 29 -47.60 23.86 4.71
N ARG A 30 -48.80 23.77 4.10
CA ARG A 30 -50.00 24.55 4.43
C ARG A 30 -51.09 23.72 5.13
N THR A 31 -50.93 22.41 5.22
CA THR A 31 -51.96 21.52 5.80
C THR A 31 -51.90 21.55 7.33
N PRO A 32 -53.02 21.83 8.02
CA PRO A 32 -53.07 21.79 9.48
C PRO A 32 -52.63 20.43 10.03
N GLY A 33 -51.77 20.44 11.05
CA GLY A 33 -51.24 19.22 11.68
C GLY A 33 -49.94 18.68 11.07
N LEU A 34 -49.49 19.19 9.92
CA LEU A 34 -48.18 18.86 9.34
C LEU A 34 -47.11 19.91 9.69
N PRO A 35 -45.82 19.54 9.63
CA PRO A 35 -44.72 20.50 9.80
C PRO A 35 -44.77 21.61 8.75
N LYS A 36 -44.36 22.82 9.13
CA LYS A 36 -44.15 23.91 8.17
C LYS A 36 -42.94 23.59 7.30
N ILE A 37 -43.15 23.51 5.99
CA ILE A 37 -42.08 23.27 5.02
C ILE A 37 -41.58 24.59 4.48
N ARG A 38 -40.26 24.78 4.47
CA ARG A 38 -39.59 25.94 3.88
C ARG A 38 -38.51 25.45 2.94
N HIS A 39 -38.62 25.84 1.67
CA HIS A 39 -37.56 25.63 0.69
C HIS A 39 -36.39 26.57 0.99
N GLY A 40 -35.17 26.11 0.74
CA GLY A 40 -33.95 26.89 0.98
C GLY A 40 -32.73 26.20 0.42
N VAL A 41 -31.61 26.93 0.41
CA VAL A 41 -30.29 26.39 0.08
C VAL A 41 -29.71 25.73 1.33
N PHE A 42 -28.98 24.62 1.15
CA PHE A 42 -28.45 23.79 2.25
C PHE A 42 -27.74 24.62 3.33
N ASP A 43 -26.79 25.47 2.94
CA ASP A 43 -26.00 26.28 3.87
C ASP A 43 -26.85 27.19 4.75
N GLU A 44 -27.90 27.80 4.20
CA GLU A 44 -28.80 28.66 4.97
C GLU A 44 -29.65 27.86 5.96
N VAL A 45 -30.12 26.68 5.54
CA VAL A 45 -30.97 25.82 6.39
C VAL A 45 -30.16 25.25 7.54
N VAL A 46 -28.95 24.75 7.25
CA VAL A 46 -28.03 24.22 8.25
C VAL A 46 -27.60 25.32 9.23
N SER A 47 -27.22 26.50 8.74
CA SER A 47 -26.82 27.61 9.62
C SER A 47 -27.94 28.02 10.58
N LYS A 48 -29.19 28.08 10.08
CA LYS A 48 -30.37 28.36 10.93
C LYS A 48 -30.65 27.22 11.91
N ALA A 49 -30.39 25.97 11.52
CA ALA A 49 -30.58 24.81 12.39
C ALA A 49 -29.56 24.79 13.53
N LEU A 50 -28.29 25.03 13.23
CA LEU A 50 -27.21 25.05 14.22
C LEU A 50 -27.35 26.20 15.22
N ALA A 51 -27.79 27.38 14.76
CA ALA A 51 -27.99 28.55 15.62
C ALA A 51 -29.04 28.35 16.75
N VAL A 52 -29.92 27.35 16.63
CA VAL A 52 -30.97 27.05 17.61
C VAL A 52 -30.57 25.88 18.53
N SER A 53 -29.50 25.15 18.20
CA SER A 53 -29.19 23.84 18.79
C SER A 53 -27.80 23.74 19.41
N ASP A 54 -27.02 24.82 19.50
CA ASP A 54 -25.57 24.78 19.78
C ASP A 54 -25.20 24.05 21.10
N ASP A 55 -26.04 24.15 22.14
CA ASP A 55 -25.85 23.46 23.43
C ASP A 55 -26.45 22.03 23.49
N LEU A 56 -27.15 21.58 22.43
CA LEU A 56 -27.93 20.33 22.39
C LEU A 56 -27.42 19.29 21.38
N VAL A 57 -26.47 19.63 20.49
CA VAL A 57 -25.97 18.68 19.48
C VAL A 57 -25.01 17.66 20.11
N PRO A 58 -25.30 16.34 20.06
CA PRO A 58 -24.37 15.31 20.49
C PRO A 58 -23.06 15.39 19.71
N ARG A 59 -21.93 15.25 20.40
CA ARG A 59 -20.60 15.23 19.78
C ARG A 59 -20.15 13.80 19.53
N TRP A 60 -19.74 13.49 18.31
CA TRP A 60 -19.08 12.23 17.97
C TRP A 60 -17.57 12.46 17.85
N TYR A 61 -16.78 11.76 18.65
CA TYR A 61 -15.32 11.80 18.57
C TYR A 61 -14.80 10.50 17.98
N GLY A 62 -14.02 10.61 16.89
CA GLY A 62 -13.41 9.48 16.20
C GLY A 62 -14.15 9.09 14.91
N GLU A 63 -13.97 7.84 14.51
CA GLU A 63 -14.48 7.27 13.26
C GLU A 63 -16.00 7.11 13.29
N ILE A 64 -16.69 7.58 12.25
CA ILE A 64 -18.08 7.23 11.97
C ILE A 64 -18.08 5.95 11.13
N TYR A 65 -17.93 4.81 11.82
CA TYR A 65 -17.82 3.52 11.16
C TYR A 65 -19.18 3.10 10.58
N LEU A 66 -19.24 2.90 9.26
CA LEU A 66 -20.42 2.37 8.60
C LEU A 66 -20.49 0.86 8.86
N GLU A 67 -21.49 0.43 9.63
CA GLU A 67 -21.69 -1.00 9.99
C GLU A 67 -22.25 -1.85 8.83
N ASN A 68 -21.92 -1.49 7.59
CA ASN A 68 -22.39 -2.08 6.36
C ASN A 68 -21.31 -1.91 5.27
N HIS A 69 -21.46 -2.61 4.14
CA HIS A 69 -20.58 -2.48 2.97
C HIS A 69 -19.10 -2.81 3.24
N ARG A 70 -18.82 -3.81 4.10
CA ARG A 70 -17.44 -4.18 4.49
C ARG A 70 -16.63 -4.87 3.39
N GLY A 71 -17.28 -5.46 2.40
CA GLY A 71 -16.62 -6.03 1.21
C GLY A 71 -15.95 -4.98 0.32
N THR A 72 -16.40 -3.72 0.40
CA THR A 72 -15.85 -2.60 -0.39
C THR A 72 -14.37 -2.34 -0.15
N TYR A 73 -13.80 -2.79 0.97
CA TYR A 73 -12.38 -2.66 1.27
C TYR A 73 -11.51 -3.58 0.39
N THR A 74 -12.10 -4.67 -0.13
CA THR A 74 -11.36 -5.73 -0.83
C THR A 74 -11.74 -5.84 -2.31
N THR A 75 -13.03 -5.76 -2.65
CA THR A 75 -13.52 -5.94 -4.03
C THR A 75 -12.87 -4.97 -5.02
N ASN A 76 -12.72 -5.36 -6.28
CA ASN A 76 -12.20 -4.52 -7.38
C ASN A 76 -10.73 -4.14 -7.19
N ILE A 77 -9.94 -5.18 -6.97
CA ILE A 77 -8.50 -5.15 -6.70
C ILE A 77 -7.74 -4.40 -7.80
N GLU A 78 -8.06 -4.67 -9.06
CA GLU A 78 -7.33 -4.08 -10.18
C GLU A 78 -7.46 -2.55 -10.19
N VAL A 79 -8.68 -2.02 -10.06
CA VAL A 79 -8.91 -0.58 -10.00
C VAL A 79 -8.23 0.03 -8.78
N LYS A 80 -8.41 -0.57 -7.59
CA LYS A 80 -7.74 -0.06 -6.38
C LYS A 80 -6.22 -0.04 -6.52
N LYS A 81 -5.62 -1.07 -7.14
CA LYS A 81 -4.18 -1.16 -7.36
C LYS A 81 -3.71 -0.08 -8.33
N LEU A 82 -4.42 0.12 -9.43
CA LEU A 82 -4.12 1.17 -10.41
C LEU A 82 -4.27 2.57 -9.79
N VAL A 83 -5.29 2.80 -8.98
CA VAL A 83 -5.47 4.06 -8.22
C VAL A 83 -4.31 4.28 -7.25
N HIS A 84 -3.93 3.25 -6.48
CA HIS A 84 -2.79 3.33 -5.56
C HIS A 84 -1.49 3.65 -6.30
N ASP A 85 -1.16 2.89 -7.35
CA ASP A 85 0.08 3.07 -8.13
C ASP A 85 0.15 4.45 -8.78
N LEU A 86 -0.97 4.91 -9.34
CA LEU A 86 -1.05 6.24 -9.94
C LEU A 86 -0.90 7.33 -8.88
N ALA A 87 -1.52 7.21 -7.71
CA ALA A 87 -1.36 8.19 -6.63
C ALA A 87 0.10 8.32 -6.18
N ILE A 88 0.81 7.20 -6.00
CA ILE A 88 2.24 7.21 -5.68
C ILE A 88 3.05 7.84 -6.83
N MET A 89 2.79 7.46 -8.07
CA MET A 89 3.49 7.98 -9.23
C MET A 89 3.28 9.48 -9.43
N LEU A 90 2.06 10.00 -9.22
CA LEU A 90 1.78 11.43 -9.30
C LEU A 90 2.47 12.20 -8.18
N ARG A 91 2.49 11.67 -6.95
CA ARG A 91 3.27 12.27 -5.87
C ARG A 91 4.76 12.36 -6.23
N GLN A 92 5.34 11.27 -6.74
CA GLN A 92 6.73 11.24 -7.20
C GLN A 92 6.97 12.26 -8.31
N LEU A 93 6.08 12.31 -9.31
CA LEU A 93 6.16 13.24 -10.42
C LEU A 93 6.10 14.70 -9.96
N GLU A 94 5.20 15.06 -9.04
CA GLU A 94 5.10 16.43 -8.51
C GLU A 94 6.36 16.81 -7.72
N ILE A 95 6.91 15.90 -6.89
CA ILE A 95 8.15 16.11 -6.16
C ILE A 95 9.30 16.44 -7.13
N LEU A 96 9.54 15.57 -8.12
CA LEU A 96 10.65 15.76 -9.05
C LEU A 96 10.45 16.97 -9.95
N SER A 97 9.23 17.21 -10.42
CA SER A 97 8.90 18.38 -11.23
C SER A 97 9.11 19.68 -10.44
N SER A 98 8.80 19.68 -9.15
CA SER A 98 8.99 20.85 -8.28
C SER A 98 10.47 21.11 -8.00
N ILE A 99 11.25 20.07 -7.71
CA ILE A 99 12.69 20.19 -7.49
C ILE A 99 13.37 20.72 -8.76
N THR A 100 13.11 20.11 -9.92
CA THR A 100 13.70 20.54 -11.20
C THR A 100 13.25 21.95 -11.60
N HIS A 101 12.03 22.36 -11.23
CA HIS A 101 11.54 23.72 -11.42
C HIS A 101 12.26 24.76 -10.57
N VAL A 102 12.44 24.50 -9.28
CA VAL A 102 13.13 25.41 -8.35
C VAL A 102 14.60 25.56 -8.72
N LEU A 103 15.23 24.49 -9.20
CA LEU A 103 16.60 24.52 -9.71
C LEU A 103 16.74 25.25 -11.06
N GLY A 104 15.63 25.67 -11.68
CA GLY A 104 15.63 26.33 -12.99
C GLY A 104 16.01 25.39 -14.14
N LEU A 105 15.91 24.07 -13.95
CA LEU A 105 16.24 23.08 -14.96
C LEU A 105 15.07 22.91 -15.93
N ARG A 106 13.85 22.78 -15.40
CA ARG A 106 12.65 22.47 -16.19
C ARG A 106 11.45 23.27 -15.73
N GLU A 107 10.55 23.67 -16.63
CA GLU A 107 9.27 24.23 -16.23
C GLU A 107 8.35 23.15 -15.61
N TYR A 108 7.51 23.57 -14.66
CA TYR A 108 6.56 22.66 -14.02
C TYR A 108 5.41 22.32 -15.00
N PRO A 109 5.13 21.03 -15.27
CA PRO A 109 4.14 20.59 -16.26
C PRO A 109 2.69 20.67 -15.73
N LYS A 110 2.25 21.90 -15.37
CA LYS A 110 1.02 22.16 -14.61
C LYS A 110 -0.24 21.52 -15.20
N GLU A 111 -0.54 21.81 -16.47
CA GLU A 111 -1.75 21.30 -17.14
C GLU A 111 -1.74 19.78 -17.29
N ARG A 112 -0.57 19.19 -17.50
CA ARG A 112 -0.43 17.73 -17.61
C ARG A 112 -0.69 17.06 -16.27
N VAL A 113 -0.06 17.55 -15.21
CA VAL A 113 -0.26 17.06 -13.83
C VAL A 113 -1.73 17.19 -13.41
N ARG A 114 -2.38 18.32 -13.71
CA ARG A 114 -3.81 18.52 -13.42
C ARG A 114 -4.68 17.45 -14.06
N ARG A 115 -4.53 17.24 -15.38
CA ARG A 115 -5.32 16.23 -16.10
C ARG A 115 -5.14 14.82 -15.54
N LEU A 116 -3.91 14.47 -15.14
CA LEU A 116 -3.64 13.15 -14.54
C LEU A 116 -4.34 12.99 -13.19
N TRP A 117 -4.32 14.02 -12.34
CA TRP A 117 -5.05 14.05 -11.08
C TRP A 117 -6.57 13.97 -11.28
N GLU A 118 -7.14 14.69 -12.25
CA GLU A 118 -8.58 14.65 -12.55
C GLU A 118 -9.07 13.23 -12.89
N VAL A 119 -8.30 12.46 -13.67
CA VAL A 119 -8.64 11.06 -13.99
C VAL A 119 -8.52 10.16 -12.77
N LEU A 120 -7.47 10.34 -11.96
CA LEU A 120 -7.32 9.60 -10.70
C LEU A 120 -8.51 9.85 -9.78
N LEU A 121 -8.87 11.12 -9.54
CA LEU A 121 -9.98 11.52 -8.66
C LEU A 121 -11.34 11.05 -9.18
N THR A 122 -11.56 11.06 -10.49
CA THR A 122 -12.77 10.50 -11.11
C THR A 122 -12.92 9.01 -10.78
N ASN A 123 -11.82 8.26 -10.86
CA ASN A 123 -11.80 6.82 -10.57
C ASN A 123 -11.75 6.49 -9.06
N GLN A 124 -11.64 7.50 -8.20
CA GLN A 124 -11.86 7.38 -6.75
C GLN A 124 -13.33 7.56 -6.37
N PHE A 125 -14.24 7.78 -7.33
CA PHE A 125 -15.67 7.80 -7.05
C PHE A 125 -16.08 6.55 -6.28
N HIS A 126 -16.94 6.73 -5.27
CA HIS A 126 -17.20 5.72 -4.27
C HIS A 126 -17.69 4.40 -4.87
N ASP A 127 -18.49 4.40 -5.94
CA ASP A 127 -18.91 3.15 -6.57
C ASP A 127 -17.84 2.53 -7.49
N ILE A 128 -16.98 3.34 -8.10
CA ILE A 128 -15.92 2.84 -8.99
C ILE A 128 -14.88 2.11 -8.15
N ILE A 129 -14.25 2.81 -7.19
CA ILE A 129 -13.14 2.25 -6.41
C ILE A 129 -13.58 1.10 -5.50
N THR A 130 -14.84 1.06 -5.08
CA THR A 130 -15.36 -0.01 -4.20
C THR A 130 -15.81 -1.26 -4.95
N GLY A 131 -15.81 -1.25 -6.29
CA GLY A 131 -16.21 -2.42 -7.09
C GLY A 131 -17.71 -2.58 -7.25
N ALA A 132 -18.40 -1.46 -7.14
CA ALA A 132 -19.85 -1.32 -7.10
C ALA A 132 -20.45 -0.97 -8.47
N VAL A 133 -19.62 -0.95 -9.51
CA VAL A 133 -20.00 -0.74 -10.91
C VAL A 133 -20.12 -2.06 -11.67
N ASN A 134 -20.96 -2.08 -12.69
CA ASN A 134 -21.04 -3.20 -13.64
C ASN A 134 -19.71 -3.43 -14.37
N TYR A 135 -19.63 -4.55 -15.08
CA TYR A 135 -18.45 -4.94 -15.85
C TYR A 135 -17.99 -3.83 -16.82
N GLU A 136 -18.91 -3.18 -17.53
CA GLU A 136 -18.56 -2.12 -18.47
C GLU A 136 -17.95 -0.89 -17.78
N GLY A 137 -18.50 -0.48 -16.63
CA GLY A 137 -17.95 0.62 -15.84
C GLY A 137 -16.56 0.30 -15.30
N HIS A 138 -16.34 -0.95 -14.86
CA HIS A 138 -15.03 -1.44 -14.46
C HIS A 138 -14.01 -1.38 -15.60
N GLU A 139 -14.35 -1.88 -16.80
CA GLU A 139 -13.44 -1.89 -17.95
C GLU A 139 -13.05 -0.47 -18.40
N VAL A 140 -13.98 0.48 -18.34
CA VAL A 140 -13.70 1.90 -18.61
C VAL A 140 -12.68 2.44 -17.60
N ALA A 141 -12.92 2.24 -16.30
CA ALA A 141 -12.03 2.69 -15.24
C ALA A 141 -10.62 2.11 -15.39
N VAL A 142 -10.51 0.80 -15.62
CA VAL A 142 -9.22 0.10 -15.83
C VAL A 142 -8.48 0.66 -17.05
N LYS A 143 -9.18 0.87 -18.17
CA LYS A 143 -8.59 1.41 -19.39
C LYS A 143 -8.07 2.83 -19.19
N GLU A 144 -8.87 3.71 -18.58
CA GLU A 144 -8.48 5.10 -18.31
C GLU A 144 -7.28 5.17 -17.38
N LEU A 145 -7.30 4.44 -16.26
CA LEU A 145 -6.21 4.39 -15.30
C LEU A 145 -4.91 3.88 -15.93
N LYS A 146 -4.96 2.79 -16.70
CA LYS A 146 -3.79 2.27 -17.44
C LYS A 146 -3.25 3.30 -18.43
N GLN A 147 -4.13 4.04 -19.11
CA GLN A 147 -3.70 5.10 -20.02
C GLN A 147 -2.94 6.20 -19.27
N VAL A 148 -3.51 6.74 -18.18
CA VAL A 148 -2.86 7.83 -17.46
C VAL A 148 -1.61 7.40 -16.68
N ILE A 149 -1.52 6.15 -16.22
CA ILE A 149 -0.28 5.58 -15.68
C ILE A 149 0.83 5.59 -16.73
N ASN A 150 0.52 5.20 -17.98
CA ASN A 150 1.50 5.27 -19.07
C ASN A 150 1.89 6.72 -19.40
N GLU A 151 0.96 7.66 -19.35
CA GLU A 151 1.25 9.08 -19.55
C GLU A 151 2.11 9.66 -18.42
N ALA A 152 1.80 9.34 -17.17
CA ALA A 152 2.58 9.75 -15.98
C ALA A 152 3.99 9.13 -15.98
N THR A 153 4.12 7.87 -16.39
CA THR A 153 5.42 7.18 -16.54
C THR A 153 6.29 7.89 -17.58
N LYS A 154 5.72 8.29 -18.72
CA LYS A 154 6.45 9.06 -19.75
C LYS A 154 6.92 10.40 -19.20
N GLU A 155 6.04 11.15 -18.53
CA GLU A 155 6.36 12.44 -17.93
C GLU A 155 7.46 12.30 -16.86
N LEU A 156 7.37 11.31 -15.98
CA LEU A 156 8.39 11.04 -14.96
C LEU A 156 9.75 10.72 -15.60
N ASN A 157 9.75 9.90 -16.65
CA ASN A 157 10.97 9.62 -17.42
C ASN A 157 11.52 10.87 -18.11
N GLU A 158 10.67 11.75 -18.66
CA GLU A 158 11.11 13.03 -19.26
C GLU A 158 11.77 13.93 -18.20
N VAL A 159 11.20 14.04 -17.00
CA VAL A 159 11.78 14.79 -15.89
C VAL A 159 13.13 14.20 -15.46
N MET A 160 13.22 12.88 -15.32
CA MET A 160 14.47 12.19 -14.97
C MET A 160 15.55 12.33 -16.05
N ASN A 161 15.19 12.16 -17.33
CA ASN A 161 16.09 12.40 -18.45
C ASN A 161 16.65 13.83 -18.41
N HIS A 162 15.79 14.81 -18.13
CA HIS A 162 16.21 16.18 -18.03
C HIS A 162 17.16 16.42 -16.86
N LEU A 163 16.83 15.91 -15.67
CA LEU A 163 17.68 15.99 -14.48
C LEU A 163 19.08 15.41 -14.74
N VAL A 164 19.16 14.21 -15.31
CA VAL A 164 20.43 13.49 -15.56
C VAL A 164 21.40 14.29 -16.44
N ASN A 165 20.91 15.09 -17.40
CA ASN A 165 21.77 15.94 -18.23
C ASN A 165 22.53 17.01 -17.43
N TYR A 166 22.09 17.33 -16.22
CA TYR A 166 22.76 18.28 -15.33
C TYR A 166 23.60 17.61 -14.25
N VAL A 167 23.59 16.27 -14.15
CA VAL A 167 24.37 15.52 -13.16
C VAL A 167 25.76 15.21 -13.71
N SER A 168 26.79 15.51 -12.92
CA SER A 168 28.20 15.27 -13.27
C SER A 168 28.55 13.80 -13.04
N THR A 169 28.43 12.99 -14.08
CA THR A 169 28.63 11.53 -14.01
C THR A 169 29.95 11.09 -14.63
N LYS A 170 30.59 10.11 -13.99
CA LYS A 170 31.95 9.63 -14.30
C LYS A 170 32.00 8.42 -15.25
N GLY A 171 30.88 8.05 -15.87
CA GLY A 171 30.77 6.86 -16.71
C GLY A 171 29.35 6.28 -16.74
N ASP A 172 29.22 5.10 -17.35
CA ASP A 172 27.95 4.37 -17.39
C ASP A 172 27.50 3.95 -15.99
N GLY A 173 26.23 4.19 -15.70
CA GLY A 173 25.66 3.92 -14.40
C GLY A 173 24.13 3.96 -14.35
N VAL A 174 23.63 3.91 -13.13
CA VAL A 174 22.21 4.03 -12.80
C VAL A 174 22.07 5.04 -11.67
N LEU A 175 21.36 6.13 -11.94
CA LEU A 175 20.94 7.10 -10.95
C LEU A 175 19.68 6.59 -10.23
N LEU A 176 19.69 6.66 -8.91
CA LEU A 176 18.62 6.19 -8.04
C LEU A 176 18.08 7.37 -7.24
N PHE A 177 16.84 7.76 -7.51
CA PHE A 177 16.19 8.88 -6.84
C PHE A 177 15.22 8.38 -5.76
N ASN A 178 15.38 8.92 -4.56
CA ASN A 178 14.52 8.70 -3.40
C ASN A 178 13.59 9.90 -3.21
N THR A 179 12.28 9.67 -3.22
CA THR A 179 11.25 10.70 -2.99
C THR A 179 10.82 10.84 -1.53
N LEU A 180 11.39 10.03 -0.63
CA LEU A 180 11.07 10.09 0.80
C LEU A 180 11.96 11.10 1.54
N PRO A 181 11.45 11.80 2.57
CA PRO A 181 12.15 12.86 3.29
C PRO A 181 13.21 12.38 4.30
N TRP A 182 13.59 11.11 4.25
CA TRP A 182 14.69 10.52 5.01
C TRP A 182 15.60 9.69 4.09
N GLY A 183 16.88 9.62 4.44
CA GLY A 183 17.83 8.74 3.77
C GLY A 183 17.56 7.28 4.13
N ARG A 184 17.79 6.37 3.18
CA ARG A 184 17.54 4.93 3.38
C ARG A 184 18.56 4.05 2.65
N GLU A 185 18.87 2.91 3.26
CA GLU A 185 19.60 1.83 2.60
C GLU A 185 18.61 0.95 1.84
N VAL A 186 18.80 0.76 0.55
CA VAL A 186 17.89 -0.06 -0.28
C VAL A 186 18.69 -1.16 -0.96
N LEU A 187 18.13 -2.38 -0.97
CA LEU A 187 18.57 -3.45 -1.85
C LEU A 187 17.93 -3.26 -3.22
N THR A 188 18.70 -2.76 -4.18
CA THR A 188 18.24 -2.50 -5.54
C THR A 188 18.65 -3.61 -6.50
N GLU A 189 17.81 -3.85 -7.51
CA GLU A 189 18.07 -4.82 -8.57
C GLU A 189 18.66 -4.12 -9.80
N LEU A 190 19.84 -4.56 -10.25
CA LEU A 190 20.52 -4.02 -11.44
C LEU A 190 20.78 -5.12 -12.46
N VAL A 191 20.73 -4.77 -13.75
CA VAL A 191 21.19 -5.65 -14.84
C VAL A 191 22.53 -5.13 -15.33
N ILE A 192 23.58 -5.95 -15.21
CA ILE A 192 24.96 -5.61 -15.59
C ILE A 192 25.54 -6.67 -16.52
N ASP A 193 26.51 -6.28 -17.35
CA ASP A 193 27.26 -7.23 -18.18
C ASP A 193 28.16 -8.12 -17.30
N LYS A 194 28.35 -9.37 -17.69
CA LYS A 194 29.31 -10.27 -17.02
C LYS A 194 30.73 -9.67 -17.08
N GLY A 195 31.49 -9.82 -16.00
CA GLY A 195 32.82 -9.21 -15.85
C GLY A 195 32.81 -7.73 -15.46
N LYS A 196 31.63 -7.17 -15.13
CA LYS A 196 31.49 -5.86 -14.51
C LYS A 196 31.03 -5.98 -13.04
N VAL A 197 31.32 -4.95 -12.26
CA VAL A 197 30.98 -4.82 -10.84
C VAL A 197 30.37 -3.44 -10.56
N PRO A 198 29.29 -3.37 -9.75
CA PRO A 198 28.73 -2.10 -9.31
C PRO A 198 29.65 -1.43 -8.27
N THR A 199 29.84 -0.12 -8.43
CA THR A 199 30.58 0.73 -7.48
C THR A 199 29.75 1.94 -7.09
N ASP A 200 29.97 2.48 -5.90
CA ASP A 200 29.40 3.77 -5.51
C ASP A 200 30.11 4.96 -6.21
N ASN A 201 29.69 6.17 -5.85
CA ASN A 201 30.22 7.44 -6.35
C ASN A 201 31.70 7.71 -5.98
N GLU A 202 32.19 7.08 -4.91
CA GLU A 202 33.60 7.08 -4.49
C GLU A 202 34.44 6.00 -5.21
N GLY A 203 33.79 5.11 -5.97
CA GLY A 203 34.45 4.01 -6.68
C GLY A 203 34.71 2.78 -5.82
N ARG A 204 34.13 2.69 -4.62
CA ARG A 204 34.19 1.51 -3.76
C ARG A 204 33.27 0.44 -4.35
N LYS A 205 33.74 -0.81 -4.39
CA LYS A 205 32.95 -1.95 -4.86
C LYS A 205 31.81 -2.22 -3.90
N LEU A 206 30.60 -2.37 -4.43
CA LEU A 206 29.43 -2.69 -3.62
C LEU A 206 29.26 -4.22 -3.49
N PRO A 207 28.86 -4.72 -2.30
CA PRO A 207 28.44 -6.12 -2.16
C PRO A 207 27.36 -6.45 -3.17
N THR A 208 27.49 -7.60 -3.82
CA THR A 208 26.68 -8.00 -4.95
C THR A 208 26.25 -9.45 -4.81
N GLN A 209 24.97 -9.72 -5.05
CA GLN A 209 24.43 -11.06 -5.13
C GLN A 209 23.78 -11.27 -6.50
N VAL A 210 24.19 -12.29 -7.25
CA VAL A 210 23.51 -12.66 -8.50
C VAL A 210 22.18 -13.33 -8.15
N ILE A 211 21.09 -12.81 -8.70
CA ILE A 211 19.73 -13.37 -8.53
C ILE A 211 19.20 -14.03 -9.80
N GLN A 212 19.75 -13.69 -10.97
CA GLN A 212 19.37 -14.33 -12.24
C GLN A 212 20.51 -14.23 -13.27
N ASP A 213 20.78 -15.33 -13.97
CA ASP A 213 21.65 -15.34 -15.16
C ASP A 213 20.80 -15.03 -16.40
N LEU A 214 21.22 -14.05 -17.21
CA LEU A 214 20.55 -13.59 -18.42
C LEU A 214 21.44 -13.78 -19.67
N GLY A 215 22.38 -14.73 -19.66
CA GLY A 215 23.30 -14.98 -20.76
C GLY A 215 24.56 -14.11 -20.64
N ASP A 216 24.71 -13.09 -21.49
CA ASP A 216 25.85 -12.16 -21.43
C ASP A 216 25.73 -11.15 -20.27
N LYS A 217 24.55 -11.06 -19.67
CA LYS A 217 24.21 -10.18 -18.55
C LYS A 217 23.80 -11.00 -17.33
N VAL A 218 23.87 -10.37 -16.17
CA VAL A 218 23.36 -10.91 -14.91
C VAL A 218 22.48 -9.86 -14.24
N LYS A 219 21.40 -10.33 -13.61
CA LYS A 219 20.61 -9.53 -12.68
C LYS A 219 21.18 -9.71 -11.28
N VAL A 220 21.50 -8.61 -10.63
CA VAL A 220 22.16 -8.59 -9.32
C VAL A 220 21.41 -7.74 -8.31
N LEU A 221 21.51 -8.09 -7.03
CA LEU A 221 21.13 -7.27 -5.90
C LEU A 221 22.34 -6.51 -5.37
N VAL A 222 22.14 -5.23 -5.05
CA VAL A 222 23.18 -4.33 -4.54
C VAL A 222 22.59 -3.45 -3.43
N PRO A 223 23.23 -3.35 -2.25
CA PRO A 223 22.83 -2.40 -1.23
C PRO A 223 23.40 -1.02 -1.55
N ILE A 224 22.59 0.01 -1.38
CA ILE A 224 22.99 1.40 -1.62
C ILE A 224 22.28 2.35 -0.67
N MET A 225 23.02 3.31 -0.12
CA MET A 225 22.47 4.42 0.65
C MET A 225 22.01 5.51 -0.32
N VAL A 226 20.75 5.93 -0.21
CA VAL A 226 20.21 7.02 -1.02
C VAL A 226 19.78 8.17 -0.10
N PRO A 227 20.19 9.42 -0.37
CA PRO A 227 19.87 10.56 0.48
C PRO A 227 18.35 10.90 0.52
N PRO A 228 17.90 11.68 1.51
CA PRO A 228 16.51 12.15 1.57
C PRO A 228 16.18 13.07 0.41
N MET A 229 14.97 12.88 -0.17
CA MET A 229 14.43 13.61 -1.33
C MET A 229 15.53 14.00 -2.30
N GLY A 230 16.23 13.01 -2.83
CA GLY A 230 17.53 13.18 -3.47
C GLY A 230 17.96 11.92 -4.21
N TYR A 231 19.18 11.92 -4.75
CA TYR A 231 19.66 10.79 -5.52
C TYR A 231 21.13 10.46 -5.24
N THR A 232 21.51 9.25 -5.63
CA THR A 232 22.91 8.80 -5.75
C THR A 232 23.08 8.02 -7.06
N THR A 233 24.31 7.88 -7.53
CA THR A 233 24.64 7.18 -8.77
C THR A 233 25.48 5.94 -8.49
N ILE A 234 25.00 4.79 -8.96
CA ILE A 234 25.79 3.56 -9.02
C ILE A 234 26.48 3.49 -10.38
N TYR A 235 27.79 3.31 -10.38
CA TYR A 235 28.57 3.10 -11.59
C TYR A 235 28.84 1.62 -11.83
N VAL A 236 29.04 1.23 -13.09
CA VAL A 236 29.33 -0.17 -13.44
C VAL A 236 30.70 -0.23 -14.13
N LYS A 237 31.69 -0.81 -13.45
CA LYS A 237 33.09 -0.86 -13.89
C LYS A 237 33.55 -2.27 -14.18
N HIS A 238 34.61 -2.45 -14.97
CA HIS A 238 35.24 -3.76 -15.13
C HIS A 238 35.80 -4.27 -13.79
N GLY A 239 35.51 -5.52 -13.47
CA GLY A 239 35.99 -6.15 -12.25
C GLY A 239 35.14 -7.33 -11.82
N GLU A 240 35.65 -8.04 -10.82
CA GLU A 240 34.95 -9.16 -10.19
C GLU A 240 33.96 -8.66 -9.14
N LEU A 241 32.83 -9.38 -9.04
CA LEU A 241 31.79 -9.14 -8.05
C LEU A 241 32.33 -9.33 -6.64
N SER A 242 31.94 -8.43 -5.74
CA SER A 242 32.19 -8.60 -4.31
C SER A 242 30.99 -9.30 -3.68
N THR A 243 31.20 -10.35 -2.88
CA THR A 243 30.11 -11.03 -2.14
C THR A 243 30.19 -10.80 -0.63
N GLU A 244 31.21 -10.06 -0.18
CA GLU A 244 31.47 -9.86 1.25
C GLU A 244 30.47 -8.88 1.86
N VAL A 245 29.79 -9.34 2.91
CA VAL A 245 28.90 -8.49 3.72
C VAL A 245 28.99 -8.90 5.19
N LYS A 246 28.87 -7.93 6.08
CA LYS A 246 28.80 -8.19 7.52
C LYS A 246 27.42 -8.74 7.87
N ASN A 247 27.38 -9.85 8.61
CA ASN A 247 26.15 -10.54 9.03
C ASN A 247 25.26 -10.91 7.83
N PRO A 248 25.69 -11.83 6.95
CA PRO A 248 24.92 -12.23 5.78
C PRO A 248 23.57 -12.84 6.18
N ALA A 249 22.62 -12.78 5.26
CA ALA A 249 21.42 -13.60 5.31
C ALA A 249 21.81 -15.07 5.08
N LEU A 250 21.24 -15.98 5.87
CA LEU A 250 21.52 -17.41 5.85
C LEU A 250 20.22 -18.18 5.67
N ILE A 251 20.31 -19.31 4.98
CA ILE A 251 19.22 -20.26 4.86
C ILE A 251 19.73 -21.69 5.03
N LYS A 252 19.05 -22.46 5.88
CA LYS A 252 19.27 -23.88 6.09
C LYS A 252 18.00 -24.65 5.83
N GLU A 253 18.10 -25.66 4.97
CA GLU A 253 17.01 -26.60 4.75
C GLU A 253 17.09 -27.74 5.79
N THR A 254 15.93 -28.17 6.27
CA THR A 254 15.77 -29.25 7.26
C THR A 254 14.70 -30.23 6.78
N HIS A 255 14.52 -31.36 7.46
CA HIS A 255 13.45 -32.29 7.13
C HIS A 255 12.05 -31.64 7.25
N GLU A 256 11.85 -30.81 8.27
CA GLU A 256 10.54 -30.22 8.61
C GLU A 256 10.25 -28.89 7.89
N GLY A 257 11.26 -28.27 7.27
CA GLY A 257 11.11 -26.99 6.60
C GLY A 257 12.44 -26.25 6.43
N PHE A 258 12.43 -24.95 6.67
CA PHE A 258 13.54 -24.04 6.41
C PHE A 258 13.79 -23.13 7.60
N VAL A 259 15.06 -22.85 7.87
CA VAL A 259 15.50 -21.86 8.84
C VAL A 259 16.18 -20.73 8.08
N LEU A 260 15.62 -19.52 8.17
CA LEU A 260 16.22 -18.30 7.60
C LEU A 260 16.73 -17.45 8.75
N GLU A 261 17.90 -16.85 8.61
CA GLU A 261 18.49 -16.06 9.68
C GLU A 261 19.25 -14.85 9.13
N ASN A 262 19.17 -13.72 9.82
CA ASN A 262 20.03 -12.56 9.60
C ASN A 262 20.50 -11.99 10.95
N LYS A 263 20.99 -10.75 10.98
CA LYS A 263 21.40 -10.11 12.24
C LYS A 263 20.27 -9.91 13.25
N TYR A 264 19.03 -9.75 12.78
CA TYR A 264 17.87 -9.40 13.61
C TYR A 264 17.00 -10.60 13.95
N LEU A 265 16.70 -11.45 12.96
CA LEU A 265 15.67 -12.47 13.07
C LEU A 265 16.22 -13.86 12.77
N ARG A 266 15.60 -14.86 13.40
CA ARG A 266 15.66 -16.27 13.00
C ARG A 266 14.24 -16.77 12.77
N LEU A 267 13.93 -17.18 11.55
CA LEU A 267 12.61 -17.67 11.14
C LEU A 267 12.64 -19.18 10.97
N ILE A 268 11.55 -19.84 11.35
CA ILE A 268 11.27 -21.24 11.01
C ILE A 268 10.04 -21.27 10.12
N VAL A 269 10.21 -21.75 8.88
CA VAL A 269 9.15 -21.85 7.88
C VAL A 269 8.94 -23.33 7.54
N SER A 270 7.72 -23.83 7.70
CA SER A 270 7.35 -25.20 7.34
C SER A 270 7.41 -25.43 5.82
N ARG A 271 7.34 -26.69 5.38
CA ARG A 271 7.17 -27.03 3.95
C ARG A 271 5.83 -26.57 3.35
N GLU A 272 4.86 -26.19 4.19
CA GLU A 272 3.60 -25.58 3.76
C GLU A 272 3.72 -24.07 3.45
N GLY A 273 4.85 -23.44 3.78
CA GLY A 273 5.01 -21.98 3.74
C GLY A 273 4.40 -21.27 4.95
N THR A 274 3.88 -22.01 5.92
CA THR A 274 3.47 -21.50 7.23
C THR A 274 4.71 -21.12 8.04
N ILE A 275 4.71 -19.92 8.62
CA ILE A 275 5.75 -19.44 9.51
C ILE A 275 5.42 -19.90 10.92
N ILE A 276 6.28 -20.75 11.48
CA ILE A 276 6.10 -21.42 12.77
C ILE A 276 6.72 -20.61 13.91
N SER A 277 7.83 -19.91 13.64
CA SER A 277 8.54 -19.09 14.63
C SER A 277 9.21 -17.91 13.92
N ILE A 278 9.19 -16.76 14.59
CA ILE A 278 10.03 -15.60 14.29
C ILE A 278 10.68 -15.21 15.61
N TYR A 279 11.95 -15.55 15.76
CA TYR A 279 12.71 -15.19 16.95
C TYR A 279 13.50 -13.90 16.71
N ASP A 280 13.23 -12.89 17.54
CA ASP A 280 13.96 -11.62 17.53
C ASP A 280 15.22 -11.73 18.39
N LYS A 281 16.37 -11.67 17.74
CA LYS A 281 17.70 -11.86 18.34
C LYS A 281 18.16 -10.65 19.15
N GLU A 282 17.63 -9.45 18.88
CA GLU A 282 18.04 -8.24 19.59
C GLU A 282 17.38 -8.12 20.96
N VAL A 283 16.12 -8.56 21.08
CA VAL A 283 15.40 -8.55 22.36
C VAL A 283 15.34 -9.93 23.02
N GLY A 284 15.69 -11.00 22.30
CA GLY A 284 15.67 -12.36 22.80
C GLY A 284 14.26 -12.91 23.03
N ARG A 285 13.34 -12.68 22.08
CA ARG A 285 11.91 -12.98 22.24
C ARG A 285 11.33 -13.71 21.04
N GLU A 286 10.39 -14.62 21.30
CA GLU A 286 9.52 -15.20 20.27
C GLU A 286 8.38 -14.23 19.94
N VAL A 287 8.28 -13.87 18.66
CA VAL A 287 7.33 -12.89 18.13
C VAL A 287 5.94 -13.50 17.91
N LEU A 288 5.86 -14.81 17.64
CA LEU A 288 4.61 -15.48 17.30
C LEU A 288 4.11 -16.38 18.44
N LYS A 289 2.80 -16.39 18.66
CA LYS A 289 2.14 -17.29 19.64
C LYS A 289 1.56 -18.53 18.97
N GLY A 290 1.31 -18.46 17.67
CA GLY A 290 0.77 -19.54 16.86
C GLY A 290 1.24 -19.44 15.41
N GLU A 291 0.72 -20.34 14.58
CA GLU A 291 1.03 -20.37 13.15
C GLU A 291 0.68 -19.03 12.49
N SER A 292 1.59 -18.55 11.64
CA SER A 292 1.41 -17.30 10.90
C SER A 292 1.71 -17.50 9.42
N ASN A 293 1.29 -16.56 8.58
CA ASN A 293 1.27 -16.73 7.13
C ASN A 293 0.35 -17.89 6.69
N VAL A 294 -0.79 -18.03 7.36
CA VAL A 294 -1.78 -19.10 7.10
C VAL A 294 -2.88 -18.58 6.19
N PHE A 295 -3.02 -19.16 5.01
CA PHE A 295 -4.13 -18.86 4.12
C PHE A 295 -5.39 -19.61 4.49
N MET A 296 -6.48 -18.86 4.59
CA MET A 296 -7.82 -19.37 4.83
C MET A 296 -8.76 -18.83 3.75
N ALA A 297 -9.49 -19.73 3.11
CA ALA A 297 -10.60 -19.40 2.21
C ALA A 297 -11.92 -19.58 2.96
N TYR A 298 -12.90 -18.73 2.67
CA TYR A 298 -14.22 -18.72 3.32
C TYR A 298 -15.32 -18.66 2.28
N GLU A 299 -16.49 -19.22 2.60
CA GLU A 299 -17.68 -18.97 1.78
C GLU A 299 -18.12 -17.52 1.94
N ASP A 300 -18.38 -16.84 0.83
CA ASP A 300 -18.75 -15.43 0.78
C ASP A 300 -20.02 -15.24 -0.07
N ARG A 301 -21.16 -15.37 0.60
CA ARG A 301 -22.50 -15.24 0.01
C ARG A 301 -23.35 -14.31 0.87
N PRO A 302 -23.12 -12.99 0.79
CA PRO A 302 -23.89 -12.05 1.60
C PRO A 302 -25.36 -12.00 1.16
N TYR A 303 -26.26 -11.65 2.07
CA TYR A 303 -27.71 -11.58 1.78
C TYR A 303 -28.07 -10.52 0.73
N PHE A 304 -27.38 -9.38 0.76
CA PHE A 304 -27.59 -8.26 -0.15
C PHE A 304 -26.25 -7.67 -0.57
N TRP A 305 -26.23 -7.11 -1.79
CA TRP A 305 -25.12 -6.32 -2.33
C TRP A 305 -23.79 -7.10 -2.32
N ASP A 306 -23.72 -8.17 -3.12
CA ASP A 306 -22.61 -9.13 -3.19
C ASP A 306 -21.22 -8.47 -3.15
N ALA A 307 -20.93 -7.54 -4.06
CA ALA A 307 -19.66 -6.80 -4.08
C ALA A 307 -19.40 -5.92 -2.85
N TRP A 308 -20.45 -5.34 -2.25
CA TRP A 308 -20.30 -4.42 -1.14
C TRP A 308 -20.15 -5.12 0.19
N ASN A 309 -20.80 -6.26 0.39
CA ASN A 309 -20.94 -6.84 1.73
C ASN A 309 -20.04 -8.05 1.99
N ILE A 310 -19.62 -8.15 3.24
CA ILE A 310 -19.16 -9.39 3.86
C ILE A 310 -20.05 -9.54 5.09
N ASP A 311 -20.78 -10.63 5.19
CA ASP A 311 -21.68 -10.87 6.32
C ASP A 311 -20.93 -11.51 7.48
N LYS A 312 -21.35 -11.20 8.71
CA LYS A 312 -20.66 -11.63 9.95
C LYS A 312 -20.45 -13.13 10.09
N HIS A 313 -21.26 -13.93 9.39
CA HIS A 313 -21.26 -15.39 9.44
C HIS A 313 -20.28 -16.05 8.45
N TYR A 314 -19.49 -15.27 7.70
CA TYR A 314 -18.55 -15.82 6.72
C TYR A 314 -17.54 -16.83 7.32
N GLU A 315 -17.25 -16.72 8.63
CA GLU A 315 -16.32 -17.61 9.36
C GLU A 315 -16.88 -19.02 9.59
N GLU A 316 -18.19 -19.26 9.41
CA GLU A 316 -18.84 -20.56 9.67
C GLU A 316 -18.42 -21.66 8.69
N VAL A 317 -18.05 -21.29 7.46
CA VAL A 317 -17.59 -22.22 6.42
C VAL A 317 -16.21 -21.77 5.91
N SER A 318 -15.18 -22.54 6.24
CA SER A 318 -13.80 -22.20 5.90
C SER A 318 -12.95 -23.40 5.47
N TRP A 319 -11.89 -23.12 4.72
CA TRP A 319 -10.92 -24.09 4.23
C TRP A 319 -9.51 -23.54 4.36
N ARG A 320 -8.60 -24.29 4.99
CA ARG A 320 -7.17 -23.96 4.98
C ARG A 320 -6.60 -24.24 3.59
N VAL A 321 -5.83 -23.30 3.04
CA VAL A 321 -5.14 -23.48 1.76
C VAL A 321 -3.73 -24.02 2.01
N GLY A 322 -3.64 -25.36 2.10
CA GLY A 322 -2.40 -26.09 2.43
C GLY A 322 -1.83 -27.00 1.34
N ASP A 323 -2.50 -27.19 0.20
CA ASP A 323 -2.03 -28.09 -0.88
C ASP A 323 -0.83 -27.46 -1.61
N VAL A 324 0.40 -27.75 -1.13
CA VAL A 324 1.66 -27.28 -1.74
C VAL A 324 2.09 -28.22 -2.86
N VAL A 325 2.10 -27.71 -4.09
CA VAL A 325 2.52 -28.45 -5.29
C VAL A 325 3.99 -28.23 -5.63
N LYS A 326 4.59 -27.11 -5.18
CA LYS A 326 6.02 -26.83 -5.37
C LYS A 326 6.56 -26.07 -4.17
N CYS A 327 7.75 -26.45 -3.72
CA CYS A 327 8.49 -25.77 -2.66
C CYS A 327 9.99 -25.79 -3.01
N GLU A 328 10.61 -24.63 -3.17
CA GLU A 328 12.02 -24.53 -3.58
C GLU A 328 12.71 -23.30 -2.99
N VAL A 329 13.99 -23.44 -2.65
CA VAL A 329 14.84 -22.29 -2.32
C VAL A 329 15.24 -21.60 -3.62
N VAL A 330 14.82 -20.35 -3.80
CA VAL A 330 15.07 -19.56 -5.03
C VAL A 330 16.28 -18.64 -4.92
N GLU A 331 16.64 -18.22 -3.71
CA GLU A 331 17.80 -17.36 -3.45
C GLU A 331 18.58 -17.85 -2.21
N ARG A 332 19.91 -17.95 -2.34
CA ARG A 332 20.84 -18.43 -1.30
C ARG A 332 22.01 -17.47 -1.04
N GLY A 333 21.94 -16.24 -1.54
CA GLY A 333 23.07 -15.32 -1.45
C GLY A 333 23.14 -14.57 -0.12
N PRO A 334 24.24 -13.86 0.11
CA PRO A 334 24.53 -13.23 1.39
C PRO A 334 23.69 -11.97 1.66
N LEU A 335 23.08 -11.36 0.65
CA LEU A 335 22.25 -10.16 0.78
C LEU A 335 20.78 -10.50 1.00
N ARG A 336 20.27 -11.57 0.38
CA ARG A 336 18.88 -12.00 0.49
C ARG A 336 18.75 -13.50 0.28
N VAL A 337 17.95 -14.14 1.13
CA VAL A 337 17.52 -15.54 0.94
C VAL A 337 16.04 -15.58 0.66
N GLY A 338 15.59 -16.56 -0.13
CA GLY A 338 14.21 -16.65 -0.59
C GLY A 338 13.72 -18.07 -0.79
N ILE A 339 12.49 -18.36 -0.37
CA ILE A 339 11.83 -19.65 -0.58
C ILE A 339 10.51 -19.42 -1.30
N ARG A 340 10.32 -20.12 -2.42
CA ARG A 340 9.09 -20.09 -3.20
C ARG A 340 8.22 -21.30 -2.88
N PHE A 341 6.94 -21.04 -2.69
CA PHE A 341 5.86 -22.01 -2.53
C PHE A 341 4.84 -21.79 -3.64
N VAL A 342 4.39 -22.87 -4.28
CA VAL A 342 3.23 -22.86 -5.17
C VAL A 342 2.17 -23.74 -4.53
N LYS A 343 1.01 -23.15 -4.25
CA LYS A 343 -0.14 -23.80 -3.62
C LYS A 343 -1.30 -23.86 -4.60
N ARG A 344 -2.13 -24.89 -4.47
CA ARG A 344 -3.38 -25.01 -5.21
C ARG A 344 -4.56 -24.88 -4.27
N PHE A 345 -5.61 -24.23 -4.74
CA PHE A 345 -6.91 -24.22 -4.09
C PHE A 345 -7.97 -24.38 -5.18
N ARG A 346 -8.55 -25.59 -5.30
CA ARG A 346 -9.48 -25.94 -6.38
C ARG A 346 -8.87 -25.62 -7.75
N GLU A 347 -9.45 -24.69 -8.51
CA GLU A 347 -8.99 -24.29 -9.85
C GLU A 347 -7.98 -23.13 -9.79
N SER A 348 -7.69 -22.62 -8.60
CA SER A 348 -6.82 -21.46 -8.38
C SER A 348 -5.42 -21.84 -7.93
N THR A 349 -4.45 -20.99 -8.24
CA THR A 349 -3.04 -21.15 -7.84
C THR A 349 -2.54 -19.95 -7.07
N ILE A 350 -1.80 -20.19 -5.99
CA ILE A 350 -1.15 -19.15 -5.20
C ILE A 350 0.35 -19.42 -5.18
N GLU A 351 1.13 -18.54 -5.78
CA GLU A 351 2.60 -18.51 -5.67
C GLU A 351 3.01 -17.48 -4.62
N GLN A 352 3.82 -17.90 -3.64
CA GLN A 352 4.43 -17.01 -2.67
C GLN A 352 5.93 -17.20 -2.60
N THR A 353 6.67 -16.11 -2.51
CA THR A 353 8.09 -16.13 -2.18
C THR A 353 8.33 -15.36 -0.90
N ILE A 354 8.82 -16.05 0.13
CA ILE A 354 9.19 -15.45 1.43
C ILE A 354 10.66 -15.06 1.36
N TYR A 355 10.94 -13.77 1.56
CA TYR A 355 12.27 -13.18 1.51
C TYR A 355 12.73 -12.67 2.88
N LEU A 356 14.00 -12.92 3.19
CA LEU A 356 14.71 -12.29 4.30
C LEU A 356 16.00 -11.65 3.81
N SER A 357 16.09 -10.33 3.94
CA SER A 357 17.27 -9.54 3.57
C SER A 357 18.25 -9.41 4.75
N TYR A 358 19.56 -9.32 4.49
CA TYR A 358 20.60 -9.30 5.53
C TYR A 358 20.49 -8.09 6.49
N ASN A 359 19.99 -6.95 5.99
CA ASN A 359 19.96 -5.67 6.68
C ASN A 359 18.56 -5.23 7.14
N SER A 360 17.54 -6.08 7.05
CA SER A 360 16.15 -5.73 7.40
C SER A 360 15.53 -6.70 8.40
N ARG A 361 14.69 -6.19 9.30
CA ARG A 361 13.80 -7.00 10.15
C ARG A 361 12.48 -7.34 9.42
N ARG A 362 12.22 -6.68 8.31
CA ARG A 362 11.01 -6.87 7.52
C ARG A 362 11.12 -8.16 6.73
N VAL A 363 10.15 -9.05 6.92
CA VAL A 363 10.02 -10.30 6.17
C VAL A 363 9.04 -10.04 5.05
N ASP A 364 9.51 -10.04 3.80
CA ASP A 364 8.67 -9.71 2.63
C ASP A 364 8.09 -11.00 2.03
N VAL A 365 6.77 -11.04 1.84
CA VAL A 365 6.04 -12.15 1.23
C VAL A 365 5.46 -11.71 -0.11
N VAL A 366 6.22 -11.94 -1.17
CA VAL A 366 5.83 -11.60 -2.55
C VAL A 366 4.86 -12.66 -3.04
N THR A 367 3.63 -12.26 -3.35
CA THR A 367 2.51 -13.16 -3.64
C THR A 367 1.92 -12.86 -5.02
N THR A 368 1.77 -13.91 -5.83
CA THR A 368 1.00 -13.89 -7.08
C THR A 368 -0.12 -14.91 -6.96
N ILE A 369 -1.36 -14.51 -7.24
CA ILE A 369 -2.54 -15.38 -7.19
C ILE A 369 -3.18 -15.39 -8.57
N ASP A 370 -3.42 -16.57 -9.12
CA ASP A 370 -4.31 -16.79 -10.26
C ASP A 370 -5.63 -17.36 -9.72
N TRP A 371 -6.64 -16.51 -9.58
CA TRP A 371 -7.87 -16.77 -8.85
C TRP A 371 -9.04 -17.05 -9.80
N HIS A 372 -9.63 -18.23 -9.66
CA HIS A 372 -10.74 -18.72 -10.48
C HIS A 372 -11.95 -19.18 -9.64
N GLU A 373 -11.99 -18.81 -8.35
CA GLU A 373 -13.12 -19.11 -7.48
C GLU A 373 -14.18 -18.00 -7.49
N ARG A 374 -15.43 -18.35 -7.22
CA ARG A 374 -16.56 -17.41 -7.08
C ARG A 374 -17.17 -17.52 -5.70
N ASN A 375 -17.61 -16.39 -5.15
CA ASN A 375 -18.21 -16.31 -3.81
C ASN A 375 -17.28 -16.90 -2.74
N VAL A 376 -15.99 -16.60 -2.86
CA VAL A 376 -14.96 -17.01 -1.90
C VAL A 376 -14.19 -15.77 -1.45
N LEU A 377 -14.00 -15.66 -0.13
CA LEU A 377 -13.12 -14.69 0.49
C LEU A 377 -11.80 -15.38 0.86
N LEU A 378 -10.67 -14.85 0.40
CA LEU A 378 -9.33 -15.35 0.75
C LEU A 378 -8.66 -14.37 1.73
N LYS A 379 -8.18 -14.89 2.86
CA LYS A 379 -7.43 -14.13 3.88
C LYS A 379 -6.11 -14.81 4.22
N VAL A 380 -5.15 -14.03 4.70
CA VAL A 380 -3.95 -14.54 5.38
C VAL A 380 -3.97 -14.14 6.85
N TRP A 381 -3.67 -15.09 7.73
CA TRP A 381 -3.70 -14.94 9.19
C TRP A 381 -2.31 -14.98 9.81
N PHE A 382 -2.17 -14.20 10.89
CA PHE A 382 -1.01 -14.08 11.74
C PHE A 382 -1.44 -14.11 13.21
N GLU A 383 -0.63 -14.72 14.06
CA GLU A 383 -0.89 -14.82 15.51
C GLU A 383 0.29 -14.26 16.32
N PRO A 384 0.45 -12.92 16.39
CA PRO A 384 1.47 -12.30 17.22
C PRO A 384 1.38 -12.70 18.69
N ASN A 385 2.55 -12.76 19.33
CA ASN A 385 2.74 -12.98 20.75
C ASN A 385 2.78 -11.65 21.52
N VAL A 386 1.69 -10.89 21.40
CA VAL A 386 1.46 -9.63 22.11
C VAL A 386 0.12 -9.71 22.83
N ASN A 387 0.04 -9.05 23.99
CA ASN A 387 -1.18 -8.95 24.77
C ASN A 387 -1.75 -7.54 24.67
N THR A 388 -2.67 -7.33 23.73
CA THR A 388 -3.34 -6.05 23.50
C THR A 388 -4.83 -6.21 23.27
N TYR A 389 -5.59 -5.22 23.71
CA TYR A 389 -7.03 -5.09 23.44
C TYR A 389 -7.33 -4.11 22.29
N ILE A 390 -6.29 -3.53 21.67
CA ILE A 390 -6.37 -2.56 20.57
C ILE A 390 -5.39 -2.96 19.45
N ALA A 391 -5.81 -2.73 18.21
CA ALA A 391 -4.92 -2.67 17.05
C ALA A 391 -4.95 -1.26 16.44
N THR A 392 -3.81 -0.81 15.93
CA THR A 392 -3.65 0.51 15.31
C THR A 392 -3.60 0.35 13.80
N TYR A 393 -4.42 1.12 13.08
CA TYR A 393 -4.55 1.05 11.62
C TYR A 393 -4.16 2.37 10.99
N GLU A 394 -3.49 2.31 9.84
CA GLU A 394 -3.25 3.50 9.03
C GLU A 394 -4.56 4.06 8.46
N VAL A 395 -4.76 5.37 8.61
CA VAL A 395 -5.83 6.15 7.98
C VAL A 395 -5.21 7.39 7.29
N PRO A 396 -5.95 8.13 6.44
CA PRO A 396 -5.39 9.33 5.81
C PRO A 396 -4.81 10.30 6.84
N TYR A 397 -3.52 10.63 6.67
CA TYR A 397 -2.76 11.53 7.54
C TYR A 397 -2.67 11.14 9.02
N GLY A 398 -2.90 9.88 9.37
CA GLY A 398 -2.83 9.47 10.77
C GLY A 398 -3.07 7.99 11.01
N VAL A 399 -3.52 7.70 12.23
CA VAL A 399 -3.84 6.35 12.67
C VAL A 399 -5.17 6.33 13.40
N TYR A 400 -5.82 5.16 13.42
CA TYR A 400 -6.99 4.93 14.24
C TYR A 400 -6.87 3.63 15.01
N GLU A 401 -7.25 3.66 16.29
CA GLU A 401 -7.20 2.52 17.19
C GLU A 401 -8.57 1.84 17.22
N ARG A 402 -8.62 0.53 16.95
CA ARG A 402 -9.85 -0.27 17.01
C ARG A 402 -9.67 -1.44 17.97
N PRO A 403 -10.72 -1.82 18.71
CA PRO A 403 -10.65 -2.90 19.67
C PRO A 403 -10.44 -4.24 18.98
N THR A 404 -9.70 -5.13 19.64
CA THR A 404 -9.48 -6.53 19.18
C THR A 404 -10.49 -7.50 19.80
N HIS A 405 -11.49 -7.01 20.55
CA HIS A 405 -12.56 -7.80 21.15
C HIS A 405 -13.93 -7.35 20.63
N ARG A 406 -14.98 -8.12 20.95
CA ARG A 406 -16.36 -7.92 20.47
C ARG A 406 -17.35 -7.88 21.65
N ASN A 407 -17.11 -7.03 22.65
CA ASN A 407 -17.88 -6.98 23.90
C ASN A 407 -19.17 -6.15 23.80
N THR A 408 -19.21 -5.17 22.88
CA THR A 408 -20.40 -4.35 22.63
C THR A 408 -20.86 -4.50 21.17
N SER A 409 -22.08 -4.08 20.85
CA SER A 409 -22.59 -4.12 19.46
C SER A 409 -21.71 -3.33 18.50
N TRP A 410 -21.19 -2.18 18.94
CA TRP A 410 -20.28 -1.32 18.17
C TRP A 410 -18.94 -1.99 17.86
N GLU A 411 -18.51 -2.91 18.73
CA GLU A 411 -17.28 -3.69 18.57
C GLU A 411 -17.53 -4.96 17.75
N GLU A 412 -18.64 -5.65 17.99
CA GLU A 412 -19.08 -6.80 17.20
C GLU A 412 -19.22 -6.43 15.72
N ALA A 413 -19.68 -5.21 15.41
CA ALA A 413 -19.78 -4.70 14.05
C ALA A 413 -18.43 -4.55 13.32
N LYS A 414 -17.29 -4.55 14.03
CA LYS A 414 -15.94 -4.33 13.47
C LYS A 414 -15.19 -5.64 13.18
N TYR A 415 -15.88 -6.64 12.65
CA TYR A 415 -15.26 -7.91 12.25
C TYR A 415 -14.42 -7.81 10.95
N GLU A 416 -14.61 -6.74 10.19
CA GLU A 416 -13.79 -6.37 9.02
C GLU A 416 -13.69 -4.84 9.03
N VAL A 417 -12.48 -4.28 9.03
CA VAL A 417 -12.25 -2.83 9.17
C VAL A 417 -11.28 -2.32 8.10
N PRO A 418 -11.41 -1.04 7.69
CA PRO A 418 -10.52 -0.45 6.71
C PRO A 418 -9.17 -0.04 7.35
N GLY A 419 -8.09 -0.30 6.63
CA GLY A 419 -6.77 0.30 6.85
C GLY A 419 -6.11 0.60 5.51
N LEU A 420 -5.17 1.55 5.47
CA LEU A 420 -4.45 1.85 4.22
C LEU A 420 -3.39 0.79 3.93
N ASN A 421 -2.14 1.01 4.31
CA ASN A 421 -1.03 0.14 3.98
C ASN A 421 -0.61 -0.76 5.15
N TRP A 422 -1.00 -0.44 6.38
CA TRP A 422 -0.56 -1.22 7.54
C TRP A 422 -1.56 -1.26 8.69
N VAL A 423 -1.39 -2.31 9.49
CA VAL A 423 -2.01 -2.53 10.79
C VAL A 423 -0.94 -3.00 11.75
N ASP A 424 -1.03 -2.54 13.00
CA ASP A 424 -0.09 -2.86 14.06
C ASP A 424 -0.82 -3.43 15.29
N MET A 425 -0.21 -4.46 15.88
CA MET A 425 -0.59 -4.96 17.19
C MET A 425 0.62 -4.91 18.10
N SER A 426 0.58 -3.99 19.07
CA SER A 426 1.65 -3.74 20.01
C SER A 426 1.18 -3.82 21.45
N GLU A 427 2.09 -4.30 22.31
CA GLU A 427 2.04 -4.08 23.75
C GLU A 427 3.13 -3.08 24.16
N GLY A 428 3.35 -2.87 25.45
CA GLY A 428 4.19 -1.76 25.95
C GLY A 428 5.63 -1.74 25.42
N ASP A 429 6.25 -2.90 25.18
CA ASP A 429 7.67 -3.02 24.81
C ASP A 429 7.92 -3.70 23.46
N TYR A 430 6.88 -4.19 22.78
CA TYR A 430 7.03 -4.97 21.56
C TYR A 430 5.75 -5.00 20.70
N GLY A 431 5.93 -5.13 19.39
CA GLY A 431 4.83 -5.15 18.43
C GLY A 431 5.11 -5.94 17.15
N LEU A 432 4.04 -6.23 16.44
CA LEU A 432 4.06 -6.84 15.11
C LEU A 432 3.13 -6.05 14.18
N ALA A 433 3.71 -5.46 13.13
CA ALA A 433 2.95 -4.85 12.06
C ALA A 433 2.84 -5.77 10.84
N ILE A 434 1.68 -5.73 10.20
CA ILE A 434 1.46 -6.29 8.87
C ILE A 434 1.30 -5.12 7.90
N ILE A 435 2.22 -5.06 6.95
CA ILE A 435 2.34 -3.98 5.97
C ILE A 435 2.02 -4.56 4.60
N ASN A 436 1.32 -3.85 3.73
CA ASN A 436 1.04 -4.27 2.36
C ASN A 436 1.46 -3.17 1.37
N ASN A 437 1.78 -3.57 0.15
CA ASN A 437 2.29 -2.69 -0.91
C ASN A 437 1.23 -2.33 -1.96
N GLY A 438 0.00 -2.10 -1.53
CA GLY A 438 -1.04 -1.66 -2.45
C GLY A 438 -2.44 -1.67 -1.88
N ALA A 439 -3.34 -2.22 -2.69
CA ALA A 439 -4.79 -2.07 -2.58
C ALA A 439 -5.48 -3.05 -1.60
N ARG A 440 -4.79 -3.50 -0.54
CA ARG A 440 -5.37 -4.41 0.45
C ARG A 440 -5.79 -3.62 1.67
N HIS A 441 -7.06 -3.29 1.74
CA HIS A 441 -7.58 -2.40 2.78
C HIS A 441 -8.46 -3.11 3.81
N GLY A 442 -8.80 -4.38 3.59
CA GLY A 442 -9.60 -5.18 4.50
C GLY A 442 -8.75 -5.88 5.56
N TYR A 443 -9.06 -5.64 6.83
CA TYR A 443 -8.37 -6.25 7.96
C TYR A 443 -9.35 -6.80 8.99
N THR A 444 -8.94 -7.86 9.69
CA THR A 444 -9.64 -8.37 10.88
C THR A 444 -8.65 -8.52 12.02
N THR A 445 -9.06 -8.11 13.21
CA THR A 445 -8.39 -8.45 14.46
C THR A 445 -9.34 -9.15 15.40
N TYR A 446 -8.83 -10.13 16.13
CA TYR A 446 -9.58 -10.81 17.18
C TYR A 446 -8.61 -11.38 18.22
N PHE A 447 -8.66 -10.84 19.43
CA PHE A 447 -7.66 -11.03 20.49
C PHE A 447 -6.24 -10.77 19.97
N ASN A 448 -5.41 -11.81 19.90
CA ASN A 448 -4.04 -11.76 19.41
C ASN A 448 -3.92 -12.23 17.95
N LYS A 449 -5.04 -12.36 17.22
CA LYS A 449 -5.06 -12.74 15.80
C LYS A 449 -5.25 -11.52 14.93
N LEU A 450 -4.55 -11.52 13.81
CA LEU A 450 -4.54 -10.48 12.82
C LEU A 450 -4.67 -11.09 11.43
N SER A 451 -5.52 -10.53 10.58
CA SER A 451 -5.68 -10.99 9.20
C SER A 451 -5.67 -9.84 8.21
N LEU A 452 -5.11 -10.11 7.03
CA LEU A 452 -5.23 -9.29 5.84
C LEU A 452 -6.15 -10.00 4.84
N THR A 453 -7.20 -9.33 4.40
CA THR A 453 -8.10 -9.81 3.36
C THR A 453 -7.46 -9.61 1.99
N LEU A 454 -7.33 -10.68 1.20
CA LEU A 454 -6.56 -10.69 -0.04
C LEU A 454 -7.43 -10.58 -1.28
N ILE A 455 -8.51 -11.37 -1.33
CA ILE A 455 -9.42 -11.45 -2.46
C ILE A 455 -10.84 -11.63 -1.93
N LYS A 456 -11.79 -10.94 -2.55
CA LYS A 456 -13.22 -11.19 -2.47
C LYS A 456 -13.70 -11.36 -3.92
N SER A 457 -14.31 -12.49 -4.28
CA SER A 457 -14.75 -12.74 -5.67
C SER A 457 -16.29 -12.74 -5.82
N PRO A 458 -16.94 -11.56 -5.71
CA PRO A 458 -18.38 -11.45 -5.87
C PRO A 458 -18.78 -11.67 -7.33
N THR A 459 -20.06 -11.94 -7.56
CA THR A 459 -20.64 -12.17 -8.89
C THR A 459 -21.58 -11.06 -9.34
N TYR A 460 -21.93 -10.15 -8.44
CA TYR A 460 -22.76 -8.97 -8.71
C TYR A 460 -22.13 -7.72 -8.07
N PRO A 461 -22.10 -6.57 -8.78
CA PRO A 461 -22.71 -6.28 -10.08
C PRO A 461 -21.86 -6.69 -11.28
N ASN A 462 -20.59 -7.06 -11.06
CA ASN A 462 -19.68 -7.56 -12.07
C ASN A 462 -19.44 -9.07 -11.88
N PRO A 463 -19.83 -9.95 -12.83
CA PRO A 463 -19.66 -11.41 -12.71
C PRO A 463 -18.21 -11.89 -12.84
N LEU A 464 -17.29 -11.00 -13.23
CA LEU A 464 -15.85 -11.26 -13.36
C LEU A 464 -15.03 -10.49 -12.31
N SER A 465 -15.67 -9.95 -11.26
CA SER A 465 -14.95 -9.20 -10.23
C SER A 465 -13.90 -10.06 -9.56
N ASP A 466 -12.67 -9.56 -9.56
CA ASP A 466 -11.51 -10.19 -8.95
C ASP A 466 -11.28 -11.65 -9.39
N TYR A 467 -11.61 -11.95 -10.65
CA TYR A 467 -11.28 -13.19 -11.34
C TYR A 467 -10.02 -12.98 -12.19
N GLY A 468 -9.00 -13.80 -12.00
CA GLY A 468 -7.74 -13.75 -12.75
C GLY A 468 -6.51 -13.50 -11.88
N LYS A 469 -5.53 -12.78 -12.43
CA LYS A 469 -4.18 -12.69 -11.85
C LYS A 469 -3.95 -11.42 -11.05
N PHE A 470 -3.49 -11.58 -9.82
CA PHE A 470 -3.16 -10.48 -8.91
C PHE A 470 -1.76 -10.67 -8.32
N ALA A 471 -0.98 -9.60 -8.27
CA ALA A 471 0.36 -9.60 -7.68
C ALA A 471 0.47 -8.49 -6.63
N PHE A 472 1.00 -8.83 -5.46
CA PHE A 472 1.20 -7.92 -4.35
C PHE A 472 2.24 -8.49 -3.39
N THR A 473 2.71 -7.65 -2.48
CA THR A 473 3.61 -7.99 -1.38
C THR A 473 2.93 -7.55 -0.09
N TYR A 474 2.96 -8.42 0.90
CA TYR A 474 2.77 -8.00 2.28
C TYR A 474 3.99 -8.42 3.08
N SER A 475 4.21 -7.72 4.17
CA SER A 475 5.39 -7.84 4.99
C SER A 475 5.01 -8.03 6.44
N ILE A 476 5.76 -8.89 7.11
CA ILE A 476 5.68 -9.12 8.54
C ILE A 476 6.83 -8.34 9.18
N TYR A 477 6.49 -7.37 10.03
CA TYR A 477 7.46 -6.44 10.58
C TYR A 477 7.40 -6.43 12.11
N PRO A 478 8.23 -7.26 12.78
CA PRO A 478 8.41 -7.19 14.22
C PRO A 478 9.25 -5.98 14.62
N HIS A 479 8.85 -5.31 15.69
CA HIS A 479 9.56 -4.14 16.21
C HIS A 479 9.49 -4.00 17.73
N LYS A 480 10.40 -3.18 18.26
CA LYS A 480 10.40 -2.78 19.68
C LYS A 480 9.36 -1.68 19.91
N GLY A 481 8.80 -1.66 21.11
CA GLY A 481 7.76 -0.70 21.51
C GLY A 481 6.52 -0.80 20.63
N ASP A 482 5.83 0.32 20.48
CA ASP A 482 4.66 0.47 19.63
C ASP A 482 5.02 0.82 18.17
N TRP A 483 4.00 1.01 17.33
CA TRP A 483 4.15 1.42 15.93
C TRP A 483 5.00 2.69 15.72
N ARG A 484 5.06 3.58 16.72
CA ARG A 484 5.83 4.84 16.68
C ARG A 484 7.31 4.54 16.86
N VAL A 485 7.65 3.80 17.92
CA VAL A 485 9.03 3.37 18.20
C VAL A 485 9.55 2.46 17.08
N GLY A 486 8.67 1.58 16.58
CA GLY A 486 8.95 0.70 15.45
C GLY A 486 9.09 1.41 14.11
N ASN A 487 8.78 2.70 13.98
CA ASN A 487 8.77 3.43 12.72
C ASN A 487 7.92 2.76 11.62
N VAL A 488 6.82 2.10 12.00
CA VAL A 488 5.94 1.36 11.07
C VAL A 488 5.50 2.23 9.88
N PRO A 489 5.09 3.51 10.04
CA PRO A 489 4.72 4.36 8.91
C PRO A 489 5.86 4.58 7.90
N LYS A 490 7.11 4.74 8.35
CA LYS A 490 8.26 4.90 7.47
C LYS A 490 8.54 3.62 6.69
N VAL A 491 8.51 2.47 7.36
CA VAL A 491 8.73 1.15 6.73
C VAL A 491 7.63 0.83 5.72
N ALA A 492 6.38 1.21 6.01
CA ALA A 492 5.26 1.09 5.08
C ALA A 492 5.44 1.97 3.85
N LYS A 493 5.83 3.23 4.02
CA LYS A 493 6.16 4.13 2.89
C LYS A 493 7.31 3.61 2.05
N GLU A 494 8.35 3.04 2.67
CA GLU A 494 9.48 2.48 1.93
C GLU A 494 9.10 1.28 1.05
N LEU A 495 8.11 0.49 1.47
CA LEU A 495 7.58 -0.62 0.68
C LEU A 495 6.71 -0.12 -0.49
N ASN A 496 5.92 0.93 -0.27
CA ASN A 496 4.98 1.48 -1.26
C ASN A 496 5.64 2.46 -2.25
N GLU A 497 6.76 3.09 -1.86
CA GLU A 497 7.49 4.07 -2.67
C GLU A 497 8.89 3.57 -3.04
N PRO A 498 9.02 2.73 -4.08
CA PRO A 498 10.32 2.28 -4.57
C PRO A 498 11.14 3.45 -5.13
N LEU A 499 12.46 3.27 -5.19
CA LEU A 499 13.36 4.24 -5.83
C LEU A 499 13.03 4.39 -7.32
N ILE A 500 13.12 5.61 -7.83
CA ILE A 500 13.03 5.87 -9.27
C ILE A 500 14.43 5.66 -9.85
N THR A 501 14.53 4.74 -10.80
CA THR A 501 15.82 4.38 -11.40
C THR A 501 15.93 4.94 -12.81
N HIS A 502 17.08 5.52 -13.16
CA HIS A 502 17.33 6.02 -14.50
C HIS A 502 18.76 5.72 -14.94
N ARG A 503 18.93 5.24 -16.17
CA ARG A 503 20.28 5.00 -16.72
C ARG A 503 20.99 6.33 -16.96
N THR A 504 22.30 6.34 -16.77
CA THR A 504 23.15 7.48 -17.08
C THR A 504 24.42 7.03 -17.79
N THR A 505 24.99 7.93 -18.56
CA THR A 505 26.28 7.78 -19.26
C THR A 505 27.26 8.83 -18.74
N GLU A 506 28.49 8.84 -19.22
CA GLU A 506 29.47 9.87 -18.85
C GLU A 506 28.99 11.29 -19.20
N ASN A 507 29.05 12.20 -18.23
CA ASN A 507 28.69 13.61 -18.38
C ASN A 507 29.56 14.49 -17.46
N PRO A 508 30.83 14.78 -17.82
CA PRO A 508 31.73 15.54 -16.97
C PRO A 508 31.31 17.02 -16.85
N GLY A 509 30.45 17.51 -17.76
CA GLY A 509 29.97 18.89 -17.81
C GLY A 509 28.73 19.17 -16.94
N GLY A 510 28.22 18.18 -16.21
CA GLY A 510 27.10 18.38 -15.28
C GLY A 510 27.42 19.39 -14.17
N VAL A 511 26.42 20.17 -13.78
CA VAL A 511 26.53 21.22 -12.74
C VAL A 511 26.12 20.74 -11.35
N LEU A 512 25.42 19.60 -11.26
CA LEU A 512 25.05 18.92 -10.02
C LEU A 512 26.02 17.76 -9.76
N SER A 513 26.27 17.44 -8.50
CA SER A 513 27.06 16.25 -8.12
C SER A 513 26.33 14.94 -8.43
N ASP A 514 27.06 13.84 -8.56
CA ASP A 514 26.52 12.49 -8.76
C ASP A 514 25.79 11.89 -7.54
N GLU A 515 25.77 12.63 -6.44
CA GLU A 515 24.93 12.43 -5.26
C GLU A 515 24.48 13.78 -4.71
N GLN A 516 23.19 13.92 -4.40
CA GLN A 516 22.61 15.16 -3.91
C GLN A 516 21.39 14.90 -3.03
N SER A 517 21.26 15.66 -1.94
CA SER A 517 20.03 15.77 -1.15
C SER A 517 19.39 17.15 -1.36
N PHE A 518 18.06 17.21 -1.42
CA PHE A 518 17.33 18.47 -1.60
C PHE A 518 16.54 18.90 -0.35
N ILE A 519 15.82 17.98 0.30
CA ILE A 519 14.97 18.28 1.44
C ILE A 519 15.09 17.16 2.47
N GLU A 520 15.26 17.53 3.74
CA GLU A 520 15.29 16.62 4.88
C GLU A 520 14.41 17.17 6.01
N VAL A 521 13.78 16.27 6.76
CA VAL A 521 13.01 16.60 7.96
C VAL A 521 13.80 16.18 9.20
N ASN A 522 14.03 17.12 10.12
CA ASN A 522 14.82 16.88 11.35
C ASN A 522 14.00 16.29 12.52
N LYS A 523 12.75 15.86 12.28
CA LYS A 523 11.85 15.26 13.27
C LYS A 523 11.29 13.95 12.74
N ASP A 524 11.50 12.87 13.50
CA ASP A 524 11.11 11.52 13.07
C ASP A 524 9.61 11.31 12.91
N ASN A 525 8.79 12.10 13.61
CA ASN A 525 7.34 12.03 13.59
C ASN A 525 6.67 12.95 12.57
N VAL A 526 7.45 13.65 11.72
CA VAL A 526 6.94 14.53 10.67
C VAL A 526 7.30 13.94 9.32
N ILE A 527 6.31 13.80 8.43
CA ILE A 527 6.48 13.22 7.11
C ILE A 527 5.98 14.24 6.08
N ILE A 528 6.83 14.57 5.11
CA ILE A 528 6.43 15.39 3.95
C ILE A 528 5.62 14.50 2.99
N GLU A 529 4.32 14.75 2.95
CA GLU A 529 3.40 14.07 2.03
C GLU A 529 3.34 14.76 0.67
N VAL A 530 3.50 16.08 0.61
CA VAL A 530 3.31 16.85 -0.62
C VAL A 530 4.53 17.74 -0.87
N LEU A 531 4.95 17.82 -2.13
CA LEU A 531 5.85 18.87 -2.62
C LEU A 531 5.40 19.22 -4.03
N LYS A 532 4.71 20.36 -4.17
CA LYS A 532 4.23 20.85 -5.47
C LYS A 532 4.39 22.35 -5.61
N THR A 533 4.33 22.84 -6.84
CA THR A 533 4.19 24.28 -7.10
C THR A 533 2.78 24.78 -6.76
N CYS A 534 2.65 26.05 -6.38
CA CYS A 534 1.36 26.69 -6.11
C CYS A 534 0.60 26.96 -7.42
N GLU A 535 -0.73 26.91 -7.39
CA GLU A 535 -1.54 27.11 -8.60
C GLU A 535 -1.40 28.54 -9.15
N ASP A 536 -1.48 29.57 -8.31
CA ASP A 536 -1.62 30.96 -8.77
C ASP A 536 -0.36 31.82 -8.55
N MET A 537 0.72 31.24 -8.00
CA MET A 537 1.93 31.99 -7.62
C MET A 537 3.20 31.38 -8.24
N ASN A 538 3.89 32.17 -9.06
CA ASN A 538 5.03 31.72 -9.88
C ASN A 538 6.33 31.38 -9.10
N ARG A 539 6.36 31.49 -7.77
CA ARG A 539 7.53 31.17 -6.92
C ARG A 539 7.10 30.73 -5.52
N CYS A 540 6.21 29.75 -5.47
CA CYS A 540 5.63 29.25 -4.23
C CYS A 540 5.57 27.72 -4.30
N LEU A 541 5.92 27.08 -3.18
CA LEU A 541 5.80 25.65 -2.99
C LEU A 541 4.76 25.37 -1.90
N VAL A 542 4.04 24.27 -2.06
CA VAL A 542 3.26 23.62 -1.00
C VAL A 542 4.11 22.45 -0.51
N ILE A 543 4.39 22.43 0.79
CA ILE A 543 5.18 21.39 1.49
C ILE A 543 4.36 20.82 2.64
#